data_AF-A0A0D8JD49-F1
#
_entry.id   AF-A0A0D8JD49-F1
#
_cell.length_a   1.000
_cell.length_b   1.000
_cell.length_c   1.000
_cell.angle_alpha   90.00
_cell.angle_beta   90.00
_cell.angle_gamma   90.00
#
_symmetry.space_group_name_H-M   'P 1'
#
loop_
_entity.id
_entity.type
_entity.pdbx_description
1 polymer ?
#
loop_
_entity_poly.entity_id
_entity_poly.type
_entity_poly.pdbx_seq_one_letter_code
_entity_poly.pdbx_strand_id
1 'polypeptide(L)'
;MKRFSFLIVLCFFAFGIYAQGLQLALTGMVTFNEVQIKVSDPGEDIEAVITANSGVQLSVESQNYWEQNNEKWRIYVHKTNVEWADEIRLEVRRQGDGDKLNKKSGGNVHDGSTFAEIKDNPTYFFRGMGLISNIPLDFRINDISLSLGANNFETDVVFTIYDD
;
A
#
# COMPACT_ATOMS: atom_id res chain seq x y z
N MET A 1 -48.64 -26.58 16.00
CA MET A 1 -47.96 -25.27 15.95
C MET A 1 -46.71 -25.24 16.84
N LYS A 2 -45.69 -26.09 16.58
CA LYS A 2 -44.44 -26.16 17.39
C LYS A 2 -43.15 -26.19 16.56
N ARG A 3 -43.26 -26.02 15.23
CA ARG A 3 -42.12 -26.11 14.29
C ARG A 3 -41.58 -24.76 13.81
N PHE A 4 -42.23 -23.64 14.17
CA PHE A 4 -41.81 -22.29 13.79
C PHE A 4 -40.83 -21.64 14.78
N SER A 5 -40.74 -22.12 16.02
CA SER A 5 -39.81 -21.53 17.02
C SER A 5 -38.34 -21.83 16.74
N PHE A 6 -38.02 -22.88 15.97
CA PHE A 6 -36.62 -23.23 15.68
C PHE A 6 -35.99 -22.27 14.65
N LEU A 7 -36.80 -21.65 13.78
CA LEU A 7 -36.33 -20.77 12.70
C LEU A 7 -35.97 -19.36 13.22
N ILE A 8 -36.64 -18.89 14.28
CA ILE A 8 -36.36 -17.59 14.91
C ILE A 8 -35.05 -17.62 15.71
N VAL A 9 -34.69 -18.77 16.28
CA VAL A 9 -33.41 -18.94 17.00
C VAL A 9 -32.22 -18.97 16.03
N LEU A 10 -32.40 -19.47 14.81
CA LEU A 10 -31.36 -19.48 13.77
C LEU A 10 -31.05 -18.06 13.24
N CYS A 11 -32.06 -17.18 13.17
CA CYS A 11 -31.88 -15.79 12.73
C CYS A 11 -31.17 -14.90 13.77
N PHE A 12 -31.16 -15.27 15.05
CA PHE A 12 -30.38 -14.55 16.08
C PHE A 12 -28.88 -14.88 16.06
N PHE A 13 -28.48 -15.99 15.42
CA PHE A 13 -27.07 -16.38 15.29
C PHE A 13 -26.35 -15.73 14.10
N ALA A 14 -27.04 -14.96 13.26
CA ALA A 14 -26.48 -14.39 12.03
C ALA A 14 -25.87 -12.97 12.19
N PHE A 15 -25.88 -12.39 13.39
CA PHE A 15 -25.48 -10.98 13.60
C PHE A 15 -24.04 -10.78 14.12
N GLY A 16 -23.20 -11.80 14.05
CA GLY A 16 -21.77 -11.71 14.40
C GLY A 16 -20.86 -11.45 13.21
N ILE A 17 -21.24 -10.60 12.25
CA ILE A 17 -20.29 -10.16 11.21
C ILE A 17 -19.46 -9.05 11.85
N TYR A 18 -18.34 -9.39 12.48
CA TYR A 18 -17.34 -8.40 12.86
C TYR A 18 -16.79 -7.81 11.57
N ALA A 19 -17.14 -6.55 11.29
CA ALA A 19 -16.49 -5.75 10.28
C ALA A 19 -15.05 -5.47 10.74
N GLN A 20 -14.12 -5.41 9.78
CA GLN A 20 -12.72 -5.08 10.05
C GLN A 20 -12.65 -3.70 10.73
N GLY A 21 -12.09 -3.63 11.95
CA GLY A 21 -12.04 -2.39 12.74
C GLY A 21 -11.06 -1.35 12.19
N LEU A 22 -10.21 -1.73 11.24
CA LEU A 22 -9.18 -0.89 10.64
C LEU A 22 -9.47 -0.63 9.17
N GLN A 23 -9.08 0.56 8.70
CA GLN A 23 -9.12 0.96 7.30
C GLN A 23 -7.82 1.63 6.88
N LEU A 24 -7.52 1.57 5.58
CA LEU A 24 -6.45 2.35 4.96
C LEU A 24 -7.03 3.57 4.26
N ALA A 25 -6.48 4.73 4.55
CA ALA A 25 -6.69 5.94 3.77
C ALA A 25 -5.41 6.29 3.02
N LEU A 26 -5.48 6.36 1.69
CA LEU A 26 -4.39 6.86 0.85
C LEU A 26 -4.71 8.28 0.39
N THR A 27 -3.72 9.15 0.48
CA THR A 27 -3.78 10.52 -0.05
C THR A 27 -2.58 10.77 -0.94
N GLY A 28 -2.77 11.43 -2.08
CA GLY A 28 -1.70 11.80 -3.00
C GLY A 28 -1.78 11.05 -4.33
N MET A 29 -0.92 11.44 -5.26
CA MET A 29 -0.79 10.85 -6.59
C MET A 29 0.70 10.72 -6.91
N VAL A 30 1.09 9.60 -7.52
CA VAL A 30 2.44 9.43 -8.04
C VAL A 30 2.43 9.82 -9.52
N THR A 31 3.27 10.77 -9.90
CA THR A 31 3.49 11.10 -11.31
C THR A 31 4.99 11.10 -11.60
N PHE A 32 5.37 10.46 -12.70
CA PHE A 32 6.74 10.39 -13.20
C PHE A 32 6.85 11.26 -14.48
N ASN A 33 6.54 12.55 -14.35
CA ASN A 33 6.24 13.39 -15.53
C ASN A 33 7.48 13.94 -16.27
N GLU A 34 8.67 13.90 -15.67
CA GLU A 34 9.85 14.52 -16.28
C GLU A 34 11.11 13.72 -16.01
N VAL A 35 11.40 12.77 -16.90
CA VAL A 35 12.63 11.99 -16.82
C VAL A 35 13.43 12.29 -18.07
N GLN A 36 14.47 13.11 -17.89
CA GLN A 36 15.51 13.22 -18.90
C GLN A 36 16.46 12.04 -18.75
N ILE A 37 16.20 11.01 -19.55
CA ILE A 37 17.13 9.90 -19.73
C ILE A 37 18.41 10.47 -20.36
N LYS A 38 19.49 10.57 -19.58
CA LYS A 38 20.80 10.96 -20.09
C LYS A 38 21.45 9.75 -20.77
N VAL A 39 21.48 9.76 -22.10
CA VAL A 39 22.29 8.82 -22.88
C VAL A 39 23.75 9.25 -22.76
N SER A 40 24.62 8.43 -22.18
CA SER A 40 26.02 8.83 -21.97
C SER A 40 26.90 8.63 -23.21
N ASP A 41 26.66 7.63 -24.07
CA ASP A 41 27.41 7.42 -25.31
C ASP A 41 26.63 6.52 -26.29
N PRO A 42 26.87 6.60 -27.62
CA PRO A 42 26.27 5.67 -28.58
C PRO A 42 26.76 4.23 -28.33
N GLY A 43 25.83 3.32 -28.05
CA GLY A 43 26.12 1.90 -27.85
C GLY A 43 26.16 1.43 -26.39
N GLU A 44 25.97 2.33 -25.43
CA GLU A 44 25.77 1.97 -24.01
C GLU A 44 24.29 1.66 -23.74
N ASP A 45 24.03 0.61 -22.96
CA ASP A 45 22.69 0.33 -22.45
C ASP A 45 22.30 1.41 -21.44
N ILE A 46 21.09 1.94 -21.60
CA ILE A 46 20.55 2.91 -20.66
C ILE A 46 19.78 2.15 -19.61
N GLU A 47 20.29 2.14 -18.38
CA GLU A 47 19.54 1.76 -17.19
C GLU A 47 19.19 3.03 -16.41
N ALA A 48 17.95 3.50 -16.56
CA ALA A 48 17.48 4.67 -15.82
C ALA A 48 16.81 4.27 -14.52
N VAL A 49 17.26 4.86 -13.42
CA VAL A 49 16.60 4.80 -12.11
C VAL A 49 15.88 6.12 -11.86
N ILE A 50 14.57 6.06 -11.67
CA ILE A 50 13.72 7.24 -11.46
C ILE A 50 13.06 7.11 -10.11
N THR A 51 13.34 8.06 -9.22
CA THR A 51 12.64 8.15 -7.93
C THR A 51 11.63 9.28 -8.00
N ALA A 52 10.36 8.97 -7.76
CA ALA A 52 9.35 10.00 -7.54
C ALA A 52 9.43 10.47 -6.10
N ASN A 53 9.45 11.79 -5.89
CA ASN A 53 9.05 12.37 -4.61
C ASN A 53 7.52 12.28 -4.56
N SER A 54 7.06 11.12 -4.16
CA SER A 54 5.66 10.78 -4.18
C SER A 54 5.06 11.43 -2.94
N GLY A 55 4.25 12.48 -3.12
CA GLY A 55 3.47 13.08 -2.04
C GLY A 55 2.39 12.13 -1.49
N VAL A 56 2.56 10.81 -1.68
CA VAL A 56 1.64 9.77 -1.25
C VAL A 56 1.86 9.49 0.21
N GLN A 57 0.76 9.52 0.94
CA GLN A 57 0.68 9.27 2.35
C GLN A 57 -0.35 8.19 2.60
N LEU A 58 0.00 7.23 3.46
CA LEU A 58 -0.87 6.16 3.91
C LEU A 58 -1.19 6.35 5.39
N SER A 59 -2.46 6.27 5.73
CA SER A 59 -2.96 6.33 7.10
C SER A 59 -3.68 5.03 7.45
N VAL A 60 -3.39 4.50 8.64
CA VAL A 60 -4.11 3.40 9.28
C VAL A 60 -5.06 4.00 10.30
N GLU A 61 -6.35 3.89 10.01
CA GLU A 61 -7.42 4.54 10.78
C GLU A 61 -8.40 3.49 11.31
N SER A 62 -9.19 3.85 12.33
CA SER A 62 -10.32 3.03 12.76
C SER A 62 -11.58 3.47 12.02
N GLN A 63 -12.43 2.51 11.63
CA GLN A 63 -13.78 2.83 11.15
C GLN A 63 -14.64 3.48 12.23
N ASN A 64 -14.33 3.23 13.50
CA ASN A 64 -15.01 3.83 14.65
C ASN A 64 -14.10 4.89 15.28
N TYR A 65 -14.44 6.17 15.06
CA TYR A 65 -13.67 7.32 15.56
C TYR A 65 -13.37 7.29 17.08
N TRP A 66 -14.27 6.70 17.86
CA TRP A 66 -14.15 6.61 19.32
C TRP A 66 -13.26 5.46 19.80
N GLU A 67 -12.87 4.57 18.89
CA GLU A 67 -12.12 3.37 19.20
C GLU A 67 -10.62 3.68 19.19
N GLN A 68 -10.00 3.54 20.36
CA GLN A 68 -8.54 3.64 20.48
C GLN A 68 -7.92 2.29 20.17
N ASN A 69 -7.99 1.88 18.90
CA ASN A 69 -7.39 0.63 18.45
C ASN A 69 -5.88 0.68 18.67
N ASN A 70 -5.39 -0.27 19.47
CA ASN A 70 -3.97 -0.54 19.69
C ASN A 70 -3.66 -1.98 19.23
N GLU A 71 -4.32 -2.39 18.16
CA GLU A 71 -4.16 -3.70 17.54
C GLU A 71 -2.93 -3.68 16.62
N LYS A 72 -2.35 -4.86 16.45
CA LYS A 72 -1.25 -5.05 15.50
C LYS A 72 -1.84 -5.23 14.11
N TRP A 73 -1.11 -4.73 13.12
CA TRP A 73 -1.52 -4.86 11.73
C TRP A 73 -0.30 -5.02 10.82
N ARG A 74 -0.56 -5.58 9.64
CA ARG A 74 0.44 -5.78 8.59
C ARG A 74 -0.11 -5.25 7.27
N ILE A 75 0.75 -4.57 6.52
CA ILE A 75 0.44 -4.03 5.20
C ILE A 75 1.14 -4.88 4.15
N TYR A 76 0.35 -5.32 3.19
CA TYR A 76 0.81 -5.96 1.98
C TYR A 76 0.61 -5.00 0.81
N VAL A 77 1.48 -5.11 -0.19
CA VAL A 77 1.41 -4.33 -1.42
C VAL A 77 1.51 -5.25 -2.63
N HIS A 78 0.76 -4.94 -3.67
CA HIS A 78 0.93 -5.52 -5.00
C HIS A 78 0.55 -4.50 -6.06
N LYS A 79 0.84 -4.82 -7.32
CA LYS A 79 0.39 -4.07 -8.47
C LYS A 79 -0.61 -4.86 -9.30
N THR A 80 -1.52 -4.15 -9.95
CA THR A 80 -2.40 -4.69 -10.98
C THR A 80 -2.12 -3.92 -12.26
N ASN A 81 -1.63 -4.62 -13.29
CA ASN A 81 -1.16 -3.98 -14.51
C ASN A 81 -2.35 -3.57 -15.39
N VAL A 82 -2.37 -2.31 -15.85
CA VAL A 82 -3.28 -1.85 -16.90
C VAL A 82 -2.57 -1.96 -18.25
N GLU A 83 -1.38 -1.36 -18.33
CA GLU A 83 -0.43 -1.44 -19.44
C GLU A 83 0.97 -1.36 -18.83
N TRP A 84 1.63 -2.49 -18.55
CA TRP A 84 2.93 -2.50 -17.87
C TRP A 84 3.88 -3.48 -18.55
N ALA A 85 5.15 -3.08 -18.72
CA ALA A 85 6.18 -3.94 -19.26
C ALA A 85 6.86 -4.74 -18.14
N ASP A 86 7.10 -6.02 -18.38
CA ASP A 86 7.69 -6.94 -17.38
C ASP A 86 9.12 -6.57 -17.00
N GLU A 87 9.83 -5.86 -17.89
CA GLU A 87 11.17 -5.36 -17.67
C GLU A 87 11.20 -4.18 -16.68
N ILE A 88 10.09 -3.44 -16.54
CA ILE A 88 10.04 -2.27 -15.65
C ILE A 88 9.78 -2.71 -14.22
N ARG A 89 10.73 -2.41 -13.32
CA ARG A 89 10.60 -2.71 -11.90
C ARG A 89 10.08 -1.50 -11.13
N LEU A 90 8.88 -1.62 -10.57
CA LEU A 90 8.32 -0.66 -9.63
C LEU A 90 8.64 -1.07 -8.19
N GLU A 91 9.13 -0.14 -7.40
CA GLU A 91 9.48 -0.34 -6.00
C GLU A 91 8.86 0.75 -5.11
N VAL A 92 8.63 0.41 -3.85
CA VAL A 92 8.11 1.31 -2.83
C VAL A 92 8.91 1.21 -1.54
N ARG A 93 9.04 2.33 -0.82
CA ARG A 93 9.49 2.35 0.57
C ARG A 93 8.68 3.35 1.39
N ARG A 94 8.72 3.19 2.70
CA ARG A 94 8.36 4.26 3.64
C ARG A 94 9.53 5.21 3.80
N GLN A 95 9.26 6.51 3.77
CA GLN A 95 10.24 7.55 4.07
C GLN A 95 10.25 7.92 5.56
N GLY A 96 9.22 7.53 6.31
CA GLY A 96 9.05 7.81 7.73
C GLY A 96 7.93 6.98 8.36
N ASP A 97 7.73 7.15 9.66
CA ASP A 97 6.77 6.37 10.44
C ASP A 97 5.39 7.02 10.56
N GLY A 98 5.22 8.25 10.04
CA GLY A 98 4.00 9.04 10.19
C GLY A 98 3.77 9.55 11.61
N ASP A 99 2.55 9.99 11.87
CA ASP A 99 2.11 10.60 13.11
C ASP A 99 1.18 9.66 13.90
N LYS A 100 1.45 9.51 15.19
CA LYS A 100 0.61 8.72 16.08
C LYS A 100 -0.66 9.50 16.40
N LEU A 101 -1.82 8.96 16.01
CA LEU A 101 -3.10 9.64 16.20
C LEU A 101 -3.51 9.69 17.69
N ASN A 102 -3.09 8.71 18.50
CA ASN A 102 -3.44 8.62 19.91
C ASN A 102 -2.18 8.55 20.79
N LYS A 103 -2.02 9.51 21.71
CA LYS A 103 -0.88 9.57 22.65
C LYS A 103 -0.88 8.44 23.70
N LYS A 104 -2.03 7.80 23.93
CA LYS A 104 -2.18 6.69 24.91
C LYS A 104 -1.88 5.31 24.30
N SER A 105 -2.13 5.13 23.01
CA SER A 105 -1.77 3.91 22.29
C SER A 105 -0.31 4.00 21.87
N GLY A 106 0.47 2.96 22.15
CA GLY A 106 1.91 2.90 21.88
C GLY A 106 2.24 2.75 20.39
N GLY A 107 1.59 3.54 19.53
CA GLY A 107 1.65 3.38 18.08
C GLY A 107 3.07 3.36 17.56
N ASN A 108 3.36 2.43 16.68
CA ASN A 108 4.68 2.24 16.08
C ASN A 108 4.57 1.60 14.70
N VAL A 109 5.58 1.86 13.87
CA VAL A 109 5.75 1.26 12.55
C VAL A 109 7.12 0.57 12.52
N HIS A 110 7.19 -0.58 11.87
CA HIS A 110 8.42 -1.34 11.67
C HIS A 110 8.51 -1.80 10.21
N ASP A 111 9.74 -1.99 9.74
CA ASP A 111 10.08 -2.54 8.41
C ASP A 111 9.65 -1.65 7.22
N GLY A 112 10.05 -1.95 5.99
CA GLY A 112 9.65 -1.19 4.81
C GLY A 112 10.34 0.17 4.64
N SER A 113 11.41 0.48 5.37
CA SER A 113 12.24 1.68 5.15
C SER A 113 13.22 1.56 3.97
N THR A 114 13.38 0.35 3.43
CA THR A 114 14.14 0.05 2.21
C THR A 114 13.20 -0.15 1.04
N PHE A 115 13.64 0.17 -0.18
CA PHE A 115 12.88 -0.11 -1.39
C PHE A 115 12.62 -1.61 -1.52
N ALA A 116 11.35 -1.95 -1.67
CA ALA A 116 10.87 -3.30 -1.93
C ALA A 116 10.12 -3.30 -3.27
N GLU A 117 10.36 -4.33 -4.07
CA GLU A 117 9.71 -4.50 -5.36
C GLU A 117 8.21 -4.82 -5.22
N ILE A 118 7.39 -4.11 -5.98
CA ILE A 118 5.95 -4.32 -6.05
C ILE A 118 5.67 -5.31 -7.18
N LYS A 119 5.26 -6.51 -6.79
CA LYS A 119 4.93 -7.61 -7.70
C LYS A 119 3.44 -7.70 -7.94
N ASP A 120 3.03 -8.53 -8.90
CA ASP A 120 1.62 -8.80 -9.15
C ASP A 120 0.94 -9.58 -8.01
N ASN A 121 1.74 -10.30 -7.21
CA ASN A 121 1.27 -11.02 -6.04
C ASN A 121 1.44 -10.19 -4.75
N PRO A 122 0.46 -10.22 -3.81
CA PRO A 122 0.58 -9.58 -2.50
C PRO A 122 1.87 -9.94 -1.79
N THR A 123 2.69 -8.93 -1.52
CA THR A 123 3.96 -9.08 -0.83
C THR A 123 3.94 -8.28 0.46
N TYR A 124 4.50 -8.83 1.53
CA TYR A 124 4.65 -8.12 2.80
C TYR A 124 5.46 -6.83 2.59
N PHE A 125 4.96 -5.71 3.10
CA PHE A 125 5.63 -4.42 2.98
C PHE A 125 6.13 -3.92 4.35
N PHE A 126 5.22 -3.67 5.29
CA PHE A 126 5.56 -3.23 6.63
C PHE A 126 4.46 -3.59 7.63
N ARG A 127 4.72 -3.32 8.91
CA ARG A 127 3.76 -3.60 9.99
C ARG A 127 3.77 -2.50 11.02
N GLY A 128 2.77 -2.52 11.88
CA GLY A 128 2.71 -1.59 12.98
C GLY A 128 1.68 -1.99 14.02
N MET A 129 1.43 -1.06 14.92
CA MET A 129 0.43 -1.18 15.96
C MET A 129 -0.28 0.15 16.14
N GLY A 130 -1.58 0.09 16.39
CA GLY A 130 -2.44 1.23 16.64
C GLY A 130 -2.64 2.15 15.44
N LEU A 131 -3.30 3.28 15.67
CA LEU A 131 -3.67 4.22 14.60
C LEU A 131 -2.54 5.20 14.28
N ILE A 132 -2.20 5.31 13.00
CA ILE A 132 -1.07 6.09 12.50
C ILE A 132 -1.49 6.82 11.23
N SER A 133 -1.30 8.13 11.18
CA SER A 133 -1.60 8.95 10.01
C SER A 133 -0.34 9.35 9.25
N ASN A 134 -0.48 9.70 7.98
CA ASN A 134 0.55 10.38 7.18
C ASN A 134 1.88 9.60 7.06
N ILE A 135 1.84 8.28 6.94
CA ILE A 135 3.04 7.48 6.67
C ILE A 135 3.49 7.82 5.23
N PRO A 136 4.62 8.53 5.04
CA PRO A 136 5.03 8.97 3.71
C PRO A 136 5.63 7.81 2.92
N LEU A 137 5.22 7.67 1.66
CA LEU A 137 5.69 6.64 0.74
C LEU A 137 6.52 7.26 -0.39
N ASP A 138 7.63 6.64 -0.74
CA ASP A 138 8.43 6.95 -1.93
C ASP A 138 8.32 5.80 -2.92
N PHE A 139 8.19 6.12 -4.21
CA PHE A 139 8.17 5.13 -5.29
C PHE A 139 9.36 5.32 -6.20
N ARG A 140 9.85 4.21 -6.75
CA ARG A 140 10.98 4.18 -7.67
C ARG A 140 10.69 3.24 -8.83
N ILE A 141 11.03 3.67 -10.02
CA ILE A 141 11.05 2.83 -11.21
C ILE A 141 12.51 2.58 -11.59
N ASN A 142 12.84 1.32 -11.86
CA ASN A 142 14.14 0.90 -12.39
C ASN A 142 13.96 0.17 -13.72
N ASP A 143 15.08 -0.09 -14.38
CA ASP A 143 15.19 -0.96 -15.56
C ASP A 143 14.40 -0.45 -16.77
N ILE A 144 14.26 0.88 -16.90
CA ILE A 144 13.75 1.50 -18.12
C ILE A 144 14.84 1.52 -19.17
N SER A 145 14.56 0.90 -20.32
CA SER A 145 15.45 0.82 -21.47
C SER A 145 14.81 1.43 -22.73
N LEU A 146 15.64 1.74 -23.74
CA LEU A 146 15.16 2.23 -25.04
C LEU A 146 14.39 1.18 -25.85
N SER A 147 14.59 -0.11 -25.56
CA SER A 147 13.92 -1.20 -26.29
C SER A 147 12.43 -1.29 -26.00
N LEU A 148 11.97 -0.70 -24.89
CA LEU A 148 10.55 -0.59 -24.53
C LEU A 148 9.75 0.27 -25.52
N GLY A 149 10.43 1.10 -26.30
CA GLY A 149 9.81 2.04 -27.24
C GLY A 149 9.09 3.19 -26.53
N ALA A 150 8.53 4.10 -27.33
CA ALA A 150 7.72 5.19 -26.81
C ALA A 150 6.29 4.68 -26.57
N ASN A 151 5.95 4.42 -25.30
CA ASN A 151 4.62 3.99 -24.88
C ASN A 151 4.24 4.64 -23.53
N ASN A 152 2.96 4.59 -23.19
CA ASN A 152 2.47 4.96 -21.86
C ASN A 152 2.31 3.69 -21.03
N PHE A 153 2.89 3.68 -19.82
CA PHE A 153 2.77 2.56 -18.90
C PHE A 153 1.92 2.97 -17.69
N GLU A 154 0.98 2.11 -17.30
CA GLU A 154 0.01 2.35 -16.24
C GLU A 154 -0.19 1.08 -15.40
N THR A 155 -0.19 1.24 -14.09
CA THR A 155 -0.47 0.18 -13.12
C THR A 155 -1.10 0.75 -11.87
N ASP A 156 -2.02 -0.02 -11.28
CA ASP A 156 -2.60 0.29 -9.99
C ASP A 156 -1.78 -0.36 -8.87
N VAL A 157 -1.32 0.43 -7.91
CA VAL A 157 -0.69 -0.09 -6.69
C VAL A 157 -1.75 -0.24 -5.61
N VAL A 158 -1.91 -1.46 -5.10
CA VAL A 158 -2.93 -1.81 -4.13
C VAL A 158 -2.27 -2.18 -2.80
N PHE A 159 -2.69 -1.48 -1.75
CA PHE A 159 -2.30 -1.78 -0.37
C PHE A 159 -3.44 -2.51 0.34
N THR A 160 -3.09 -3.54 1.10
CA THR A 160 -4.06 -4.32 1.88
C THR A 160 -3.60 -4.41 3.32
N ILE A 161 -4.50 -4.10 4.25
CA ILE A 161 -4.27 -4.24 5.68
C ILE A 161 -4.84 -5.56 6.18
N TYR A 162 -4.08 -6.22 7.06
CA TYR A 162 -4.52 -7.38 7.82
C TYR A 162 -4.35 -7.07 9.31
N ASP A 163 -5.37 -7.40 10.10
CA ASP A 163 -5.23 -7.54 11.55
C ASP A 163 -4.38 -8.78 11.88
N ASP A 164 -3.76 -8.76 13.04
CA ASP A 164 -2.87 -9.82 13.54
C ASP A 164 -3.40 -10.39 14.86
#